data_AF-A0AAV5AXS2-F1
#
_entry.id   AF-A0AAV5AXS2-F1
#
_cell.length_a   1.000
_cell.length_b   1.000
_cell.length_c   1.000
_cell.angle_alpha   90.00
_cell.angle_beta   90.00
_cell.angle_gamma   90.00
#
_symmetry.space_group_name_H-M   'P 1'
#
loop_
_entity.id
_entity.type
_entity.pdbx_description
1 polymer ?
#
loop_
_entity_poly.entity_id
_entity_poly.type
_entity_poly.pdbx_seq_one_letter_code
_entity_poly.pdbx_strand_id
1 'polypeptide(L)'
;MKKQFILNGIFAITLIGCTASQDKIIDDFESGNYNQWTIEGDAFGDAPAQGSYSGQQSVSGFEGKFLINSFNGGDDARGVLTSNPFTINGKYINFLIGGGTHQETYIELLIDGQSIYKTHPLIESETLQWQSWDVQNYGGKTAVVRIVDNQRGSWGHILIDQIEQSNESKSIFMTDHTLSFTIDNNFLLIPIENEAPETKIRLLVDNKPIGEAIDIRLAQSKIDYWIPIPVKEYNKQQVALLFSSLKTTDIGYKEIKQVATYEFNYNETYRPLYHFTPQYGWMNDPNGMVYHNGEYHLYFQYNPYGTK
;
A
#
# COMPACT_ATOMS: atom_id res chain seq x y z
N MET A 1 -20.02 61.10 50.75
CA MET A 1 -18.76 60.34 50.87
C MET A 1 -19.00 58.91 50.38
N LYS A 2 -18.66 58.60 49.12
CA LYS A 2 -18.77 57.24 48.56
C LYS A 2 -17.36 56.65 48.47
N LYS A 3 -17.13 55.54 49.18
CA LYS A 3 -15.88 54.76 49.12
C LYS A 3 -15.92 53.89 47.86
N GLN A 4 -14.85 53.95 47.07
CA GLN A 4 -14.66 53.13 45.87
C GLN A 4 -13.69 52.00 46.24
N PHE A 5 -14.17 50.75 46.20
CA PHE A 5 -13.36 49.56 46.38
C PHE A 5 -12.74 49.17 45.03
N ILE A 6 -11.41 49.03 44.99
CA ILE A 6 -10.69 48.43 43.86
C ILE A 6 -10.51 46.94 44.19
N LEU A 7 -11.12 46.08 43.40
CA LEU A 7 -10.96 44.63 43.48
C LEU A 7 -9.88 44.22 42.46
N ASN A 8 -8.70 43.85 42.94
CA ASN A 8 -7.64 43.25 42.10
C ASN A 8 -7.99 41.78 41.85
N GLY A 9 -8.56 41.48 40.69
CA GLY A 9 -8.73 40.10 40.22
C GLY A 9 -7.46 39.61 39.54
N ILE A 10 -6.73 38.69 40.18
CA ILE A 10 -5.64 37.93 39.55
C ILE A 10 -6.30 36.82 38.71
N PHE A 11 -6.24 36.95 37.39
CA PHE A 11 -6.62 35.88 36.46
C PHE A 11 -5.45 34.88 36.38
N ALA A 12 -5.60 33.73 37.00
CA ALA A 12 -4.69 32.60 36.80
C ALA A 12 -5.06 31.90 35.49
N ILE A 13 -4.29 32.14 34.44
CA ILE A 13 -4.38 31.40 33.18
C ILE A 13 -3.74 30.03 33.41
N THR A 14 -4.54 28.99 33.56
CA THR A 14 -4.08 27.61 33.57
C THR A 14 -3.75 27.23 32.12
N LEU A 15 -2.47 27.28 31.75
CA LEU A 15 -1.96 26.70 30.53
C LEU A 15 -2.09 25.18 30.63
N ILE A 16 -3.16 24.63 30.04
CA ILE A 16 -3.22 23.20 29.72
C ILE A 16 -2.21 23.01 28.59
N GLY A 17 -0.97 22.69 28.95
CA GLY A 17 0.01 22.21 28.00
C GLY A 17 -0.52 20.92 27.41
N CYS A 18 -0.94 20.95 26.14
CA CYS A 18 -1.13 19.74 25.37
C CYS A 18 0.26 19.13 25.21
N THR A 19 0.60 18.16 26.06
CA THR A 19 1.78 17.34 25.83
C THR A 19 1.49 16.53 24.57
N ALA A 20 2.03 16.98 23.43
CA ALA A 20 2.12 16.14 22.27
C ALA A 20 2.83 14.85 22.73
N SER A 21 2.11 13.74 22.71
CA SER A 21 2.68 12.43 23.05
C SER A 21 3.78 12.16 22.05
N GLN A 22 5.03 12.23 22.50
CA GLN A 22 6.18 11.86 21.68
C GLN A 22 6.04 10.40 21.25
N ASP A 23 6.36 10.11 19.99
CA ASP A 23 6.43 8.75 19.46
C ASP A 23 7.35 7.91 20.36
N LYS A 24 6.89 6.71 20.74
CA LYS A 24 7.63 5.81 21.62
C LYS A 24 8.19 4.66 20.80
N ILE A 25 9.51 4.67 20.62
CA ILE A 25 10.25 3.60 19.95
C ILE A 25 10.05 2.27 20.71
N ILE A 26 9.67 1.22 19.97
CA ILE A 26 9.74 -0.17 20.39
C ILE A 26 11.14 -0.70 20.06
N ASP A 27 11.56 -0.55 18.80
CA ASP A 27 12.94 -0.76 18.36
C ASP A 27 13.20 -0.03 17.04
N ASP A 28 14.31 0.70 16.97
CA ASP A 28 14.84 1.36 15.77
C ASP A 28 16.10 0.64 15.24
N PHE A 29 16.50 -0.46 15.88
CA PHE A 29 17.65 -1.29 15.57
C PHE A 29 19.02 -0.59 15.63
N GLU A 30 19.06 0.68 16.06
CA GLU A 30 20.29 1.48 16.11
C GLU A 30 21.26 1.04 17.21
N SER A 31 20.83 0.14 18.09
CA SER A 31 21.72 -0.57 19.02
C SER A 31 22.73 -1.48 18.28
N GLY A 32 22.46 -1.84 17.03
CA GLY A 32 23.31 -2.69 16.20
C GLY A 32 23.42 -4.12 16.69
N ASN A 33 22.47 -4.60 17.51
CA ASN A 33 22.43 -5.95 18.05
C ASN A 33 20.99 -6.40 18.35
N TYR A 34 20.82 -7.68 18.63
CA TYR A 34 19.52 -8.30 18.91
C TYR A 34 19.26 -8.55 20.39
N ASN A 35 19.84 -7.76 21.31
CA ASN A 35 19.68 -8.02 22.76
C ASN A 35 18.23 -7.95 23.26
N GLN A 36 17.34 -7.29 22.53
CA GLN A 36 15.90 -7.24 22.83
C GLN A 36 15.07 -8.27 22.05
N TRP A 37 15.72 -9.20 21.36
CA TRP A 37 15.09 -10.15 20.45
C TRP A 37 15.61 -11.56 20.70
N THR A 38 14.73 -12.54 20.54
CA THR A 38 15.10 -13.95 20.38
C THR A 38 15.16 -14.26 18.89
N ILE A 39 16.26 -14.86 18.46
CA ILE A 39 16.52 -15.21 17.06
C ILE A 39 16.37 -16.72 16.90
N GLU A 40 15.67 -17.13 15.85
CA GLU A 40 15.60 -18.51 15.39
C GLU A 40 15.95 -18.55 13.90
N GLY A 41 16.68 -19.58 13.46
CA GLY A 41 17.09 -19.73 12.06
C GLY A 41 18.32 -18.90 11.68
N ASP A 42 18.54 -18.70 10.38
CA ASP A 42 19.71 -18.07 9.77
C ASP A 42 19.41 -16.81 8.94
N ALA A 43 18.14 -16.53 8.64
CA ALA A 43 17.74 -15.41 7.76
C ALA A 43 18.15 -14.02 8.26
N PHE A 44 18.23 -13.81 9.57
CA PHE A 44 18.49 -12.48 10.14
C PHE A 44 19.95 -12.25 10.55
N GLY A 45 20.79 -13.29 10.46
CA GLY A 45 22.17 -13.23 10.95
C GLY A 45 22.28 -12.96 12.45
N ASP A 46 23.48 -12.54 12.90
CA ASP A 46 23.79 -12.31 14.32
C ASP A 46 23.56 -10.84 14.77
N ALA A 47 23.36 -9.92 13.83
CA ALA A 47 23.12 -8.49 14.09
C ALA A 47 22.33 -7.84 12.93
N PRO A 48 21.61 -6.72 13.20
CA PRO A 48 20.98 -5.91 12.16
C PRO A 48 21.92 -5.54 11.02
N ALA A 49 21.39 -5.52 9.79
CA ALA A 49 22.14 -5.16 8.59
C ALA A 49 22.37 -3.65 8.51
N GLN A 50 23.29 -3.20 7.66
CA GLN A 50 23.55 -1.77 7.38
C GLN A 50 23.08 -1.35 5.97
N GLY A 51 22.14 -2.10 5.40
CA GLY A 51 21.66 -1.94 4.02
C GLY A 51 21.58 -3.28 3.29
N SER A 52 21.91 -3.27 1.99
CA SER A 52 21.87 -4.46 1.13
C SER A 52 22.96 -5.48 1.44
N TYR A 53 22.63 -6.75 1.26
CA TYR A 53 23.61 -7.83 1.15
C TYR A 53 24.12 -8.02 -0.29
N SER A 54 25.18 -8.82 -0.45
CA SER A 54 25.71 -9.20 -1.76
C SER A 54 24.65 -9.97 -2.56
N GLY A 55 24.36 -9.51 -3.78
CA GLY A 55 23.34 -10.11 -4.66
C GLY A 55 21.93 -9.55 -4.47
N GLN A 56 21.71 -8.71 -3.45
CA GLN A 56 20.46 -7.99 -3.23
C GLN A 56 20.42 -6.70 -4.05
N GLN A 57 19.22 -6.25 -4.39
CA GLN A 57 19.01 -4.90 -4.92
C GLN A 57 19.31 -3.84 -3.84
N SER A 58 19.46 -2.56 -4.24
CA SER A 58 19.80 -1.49 -3.30
C SER A 58 18.64 -1.22 -2.34
N VAL A 59 18.89 -1.43 -1.05
CA VAL A 59 17.95 -1.17 0.05
C VAL A 59 17.97 0.30 0.40
N SER A 60 16.77 0.89 0.59
CA SER A 60 16.61 2.29 0.97
C SER A 60 15.33 2.51 1.77
N GLY A 61 15.10 3.73 2.27
CA GLY A 61 13.87 4.08 2.99
C GLY A 61 13.82 3.67 4.46
N PHE A 62 14.82 2.95 4.96
CA PHE A 62 15.08 2.79 6.39
C PHE A 62 15.71 4.07 6.97
N GLU A 63 15.59 4.26 8.29
CA GLU A 63 16.16 5.38 9.01
C GLU A 63 17.43 4.95 9.77
N GLY A 64 18.30 5.90 10.10
CA GLY A 64 19.52 5.58 10.83
C GLY A 64 20.53 4.78 10.01
N LYS A 65 21.15 3.78 10.65
CA LYS A 65 22.25 2.99 10.11
C LYS A 65 21.91 1.52 9.96
N PHE A 66 20.96 1.04 10.75
CA PHE A 66 20.67 -0.38 10.86
C PHE A 66 19.23 -0.68 10.47
N LEU A 67 18.99 -1.89 9.98
CA LEU A 67 17.66 -2.42 9.73
C LEU A 67 17.63 -3.93 9.91
N ILE A 68 16.42 -4.47 10.04
CA ILE A 68 16.21 -5.90 9.84
C ILE A 68 16.17 -6.18 8.35
N ASN A 69 17.00 -7.13 7.91
CA ASN A 69 17.04 -7.59 6.53
C ASN A 69 17.21 -9.11 6.54
N SER A 70 16.15 -9.83 6.14
CA SER A 70 16.16 -11.31 6.16
C SER A 70 16.84 -11.94 4.94
N PHE A 71 17.36 -11.15 4.00
CA PHE A 71 18.10 -11.64 2.83
C PHE A 71 19.50 -12.18 3.18
N ASN A 72 19.88 -12.26 4.46
CA ASN A 72 21.16 -12.83 4.85
C ASN A 72 21.20 -14.33 4.50
N GLY A 73 22.09 -14.71 3.58
CA GLY A 73 22.10 -16.05 2.99
C GLY A 73 21.22 -16.22 1.75
N GLY A 74 20.53 -15.15 1.32
CA GLY A 74 19.65 -15.08 0.17
C GLY A 74 18.20 -15.47 0.47
N ASP A 75 17.35 -15.37 -0.55
CA ASP A 75 15.89 -15.61 -0.52
C ASP A 75 15.42 -17.02 -0.05
N ASP A 76 16.35 -17.94 0.23
CA ASP A 76 16.05 -19.29 0.70
C ASP A 76 16.38 -19.50 2.19
N ALA A 77 16.93 -18.49 2.86
CA ALA A 77 17.22 -18.49 4.29
C ALA A 77 15.93 -18.45 5.13
N ARG A 78 15.99 -18.85 6.40
CA ARG A 78 14.81 -18.95 7.26
C ARG A 78 15.02 -18.38 8.62
N GLY A 79 14.02 -17.71 9.17
CA GLY A 79 14.13 -17.32 10.56
C GLY A 79 12.93 -16.63 11.14
N VAL A 80 13.04 -16.40 12.44
CA VAL A 80 12.10 -15.61 13.23
C VAL A 80 12.90 -14.72 14.18
N LEU A 81 12.59 -13.43 14.20
CA LEU A 81 12.92 -12.54 15.31
C LEU A 81 11.68 -12.36 16.17
N THR A 82 11.80 -12.59 17.47
CA THR A 82 10.72 -12.37 18.45
C THR A 82 11.15 -11.34 19.48
N SER A 83 10.43 -10.22 19.59
CA SER A 83 10.79 -9.13 20.51
C SER A 83 10.59 -9.53 21.97
N ASN A 84 11.24 -8.81 22.87
CA ASN A 84 10.81 -8.75 24.26
C ASN A 84 9.38 -8.19 24.36
N PRO A 85 8.59 -8.59 25.38
CA PRO A 85 7.25 -8.04 25.56
C PRO A 85 7.26 -6.54 25.88
N PHE A 86 6.29 -5.81 25.35
CA PHE A 86 6.10 -4.37 25.62
C PHE A 86 4.63 -4.05 25.88
N THR A 87 4.36 -2.88 26.48
CA THR A 87 2.99 -2.40 26.72
C THR A 87 2.53 -1.48 25.60
N ILE A 88 1.31 -1.70 25.11
CA ILE A 88 0.65 -0.81 24.14
C ILE A 88 0.16 0.46 24.85
N ASN A 89 0.67 1.62 24.43
CA ASN A 89 0.33 2.93 24.97
C ASN A 89 -0.09 3.93 23.89
N GLY A 90 0.21 3.67 22.62
CA GLY A 90 -0.25 4.47 21.47
C GLY A 90 -1.57 3.96 20.90
N LYS A 91 -2.16 4.75 20.00
CA LYS A 91 -3.28 4.31 19.14
C LYS A 91 -2.80 3.50 17.96
N TYR A 92 -1.59 3.76 17.49
CA TYR A 92 -0.99 3.08 16.35
C TYR A 92 0.34 2.47 16.73
N ILE A 93 0.65 1.33 16.13
CA ILE A 93 2.03 0.85 15.97
C ILE A 93 2.42 1.13 14.53
N ASN A 94 3.44 1.95 14.32
CA ASN A 94 3.99 2.23 13.00
C ASN A 94 5.31 1.48 12.82
N PHE A 95 5.60 1.11 11.58
CA PHE A 95 6.86 0.48 11.20
C PHE A 95 7.14 0.72 9.72
N LEU A 96 8.42 0.76 9.39
CA LEU A 96 8.91 0.73 8.02
C LEU A 96 9.00 -0.73 7.57
N ILE A 97 8.50 -1.02 6.38
CA ILE A 97 8.46 -2.38 5.83
C ILE A 97 8.77 -2.39 4.33
N GLY A 98 9.56 -3.37 3.90
CA GLY A 98 9.89 -3.69 2.51
C GLY A 98 10.15 -5.20 2.35
N GLY A 99 10.60 -5.62 1.17
CA GLY A 99 10.83 -7.01 0.80
C GLY A 99 9.74 -7.58 -0.11
N GLY A 100 9.54 -8.89 -0.06
CA GLY A 100 8.58 -9.61 -0.91
C GLY A 100 7.16 -9.66 -0.39
N THR A 101 6.22 -9.99 -1.28
CA THR A 101 4.77 -9.97 -0.98
C THR A 101 4.20 -11.30 -0.47
N HIS A 102 5.07 -12.27 -0.18
CA HIS A 102 4.64 -13.62 0.18
C HIS A 102 4.05 -13.68 1.59
N GLN A 103 3.05 -14.55 1.78
CA GLN A 103 2.33 -14.68 3.07
C GLN A 103 3.17 -15.30 4.20
N GLU A 104 4.31 -15.90 3.83
CA GLU A 104 5.28 -16.53 4.74
C GLU A 104 6.44 -15.58 5.12
N THR A 105 6.47 -14.36 4.58
CA THR A 105 7.40 -13.28 4.95
C THR A 105 6.61 -12.11 5.52
N TYR A 106 6.60 -11.95 6.84
CA TYR A 106 5.69 -11.01 7.49
C TYR A 106 6.20 -10.51 8.85
N ILE A 107 5.66 -9.37 9.27
CA ILE A 107 5.69 -8.90 10.65
C ILE A 107 4.31 -9.13 11.30
N GLU A 108 4.27 -9.57 12.54
CA GLU A 108 3.03 -9.78 13.28
C GLU A 108 3.08 -9.23 14.71
N LEU A 109 1.91 -8.79 15.19
CA LEU A 109 1.67 -8.38 16.57
C LEU A 109 0.92 -9.49 17.30
N LEU A 110 1.50 -9.98 18.39
CA LEU A 110 0.85 -10.92 19.29
C LEU A 110 0.40 -10.22 20.55
N ILE A 111 -0.84 -10.51 20.96
CA ILE A 111 -1.41 -10.08 22.24
C ILE A 111 -1.98 -11.31 22.92
N ASP A 112 -1.60 -11.57 24.17
CA ASP A 112 -2.00 -12.77 24.91
C ASP A 112 -1.70 -14.08 24.13
N GLY A 113 -0.60 -14.08 23.35
CA GLY A 113 -0.17 -15.20 22.51
C GLY A 113 -0.96 -15.39 21.20
N GLN A 114 -1.94 -14.54 20.91
CA GLN A 114 -2.73 -14.57 19.68
C GLN A 114 -2.21 -13.57 18.67
N SER A 115 -2.04 -13.98 17.41
CA SER A 115 -1.71 -13.08 16.31
C SER A 115 -2.91 -12.17 16.01
N ILE A 116 -2.77 -10.88 16.30
CA ILE A 116 -3.81 -9.85 16.13
C ILE A 116 -3.65 -9.17 14.78
N TYR A 117 -2.40 -8.85 14.43
CA TYR A 117 -2.04 -8.30 13.13
C TYR A 117 -0.95 -9.16 12.52
N LYS A 118 -1.04 -9.39 11.21
CA LYS A 118 -0.04 -10.07 10.41
C LYS A 118 0.03 -9.35 9.06
N THR A 119 1.19 -8.78 8.75
CA THR A 119 1.38 -7.89 7.60
C THR A 119 2.63 -8.29 6.83
N HIS A 120 2.47 -8.43 5.52
CA HIS A 120 3.56 -8.54 4.55
C HIS A 120 3.61 -7.27 3.69
N PRO A 121 4.73 -6.97 3.01
CA PRO A 121 4.79 -5.94 1.98
C PRO A 121 3.62 -6.07 0.99
N LEU A 122 3.03 -4.94 0.59
CA LEU A 122 1.95 -4.89 -0.41
C LEU A 122 2.48 -4.91 -1.84
N ILE A 123 3.75 -4.55 -2.03
CA ILE A 123 4.49 -4.58 -3.29
C ILE A 123 5.89 -5.13 -3.03
N GLU A 124 6.46 -5.80 -4.01
CA GLU A 124 7.86 -6.22 -3.97
C GLU A 124 8.76 -4.99 -4.10
N SER A 125 9.52 -4.67 -3.05
CA SER A 125 10.40 -3.50 -3.06
C SER A 125 11.48 -3.56 -1.99
N GLU A 126 12.72 -3.21 -2.34
CA GLU A 126 13.81 -2.97 -1.37
C GLU A 126 13.73 -1.59 -0.69
N THR A 127 12.72 -0.78 -1.05
CA THR A 127 12.49 0.52 -0.42
C THR A 127 11.46 0.35 0.68
N LEU A 128 11.86 0.55 1.94
CA LEU A 128 10.95 0.47 3.06
C LEU A 128 9.97 1.65 3.05
N GLN A 129 8.73 1.37 3.42
CA GLN A 129 7.64 2.34 3.46
C GLN A 129 6.82 2.18 4.73
N TRP A 130 6.28 3.29 5.23
CA TRP A 130 5.50 3.29 6.45
C TRP A 130 4.19 2.51 6.29
N GLN A 131 3.95 1.61 7.25
CA GLN A 131 2.67 0.97 7.52
C GLN A 131 2.31 1.12 9.01
N SER A 132 1.03 0.93 9.32
CA SER A 132 0.51 1.12 10.67
C SER A 132 -0.54 0.07 11.02
N TRP A 133 -0.52 -0.37 12.27
CA TRP A 133 -1.62 -1.12 12.89
C TRP A 133 -2.41 -0.20 13.83
N ASP A 134 -3.74 -0.17 13.68
CA ASP A 134 -4.63 0.51 14.63
C ASP A 134 -4.83 -0.36 15.88
N VAL A 135 -4.09 -0.05 16.94
CA VAL A 135 -4.11 -0.77 18.20
C VAL A 135 -4.91 -0.06 19.29
N GLN A 136 -5.74 0.93 18.94
CA GLN A 136 -6.41 1.78 19.95
C GLN A 136 -7.28 0.99 20.94
N ASN A 137 -7.80 -0.17 20.52
CA ASN A 137 -8.63 -1.05 21.34
C ASN A 137 -7.82 -1.97 22.29
N TYR A 138 -6.48 -1.93 22.22
CA TYR A 138 -5.58 -2.79 22.98
C TYR A 138 -4.71 -2.04 23.98
N GLY A 139 -5.02 -0.76 24.25
CA GLY A 139 -4.28 0.06 25.21
C GLY A 139 -4.11 -0.63 26.58
N GLY A 140 -2.89 -0.58 27.12
CA GLY A 140 -2.50 -1.19 28.39
C GLY A 140 -2.20 -2.70 28.34
N LYS A 141 -2.50 -3.38 27.24
CA LYS A 141 -2.15 -4.80 27.09
C LYS A 141 -0.65 -4.98 26.80
N THR A 142 -0.15 -6.15 27.18
CA THR A 142 1.20 -6.59 26.80
C THR A 142 1.15 -7.24 25.42
N ALA A 143 2.09 -6.86 24.56
CA ALA A 143 2.24 -7.36 23.22
C ALA A 143 3.68 -7.81 22.94
N VAL A 144 3.83 -8.61 21.90
CA VAL A 144 5.11 -9.08 21.34
C VAL A 144 5.06 -8.89 19.83
N VAL A 145 6.16 -8.48 19.22
CA VAL A 145 6.30 -8.45 17.76
C VAL A 145 7.11 -9.67 17.31
N ARG A 146 6.70 -10.30 16.22
CA ARG A 146 7.52 -11.26 15.49
C ARG A 146 7.77 -10.79 14.06
N ILE A 147 8.99 -10.96 13.58
CA ILE A 147 9.36 -10.77 12.17
C ILE A 147 9.76 -12.15 11.66
N VAL A 148 9.07 -12.63 10.65
CA VAL A 148 9.14 -14.01 10.17
C VAL A 148 9.53 -14.01 8.71
N ASP A 149 10.52 -14.83 8.39
CA ASP A 149 10.84 -15.21 7.02
C ASP A 149 10.82 -16.74 6.90
N ASN A 150 9.79 -17.22 6.21
CA ASN A 150 9.62 -18.63 5.92
C ASN A 150 9.44 -18.94 4.41
N GLN A 151 9.68 -17.97 3.51
CA GLN A 151 9.39 -18.08 2.07
C GLN A 151 10.59 -18.50 1.22
N ARG A 152 10.44 -19.42 0.25
CA ARG A 152 11.55 -19.88 -0.63
C ARG A 152 11.48 -19.16 -1.98
N GLY A 153 12.63 -19.00 -2.61
CA GLY A 153 12.73 -18.46 -3.96
C GLY A 153 12.50 -16.95 -4.02
N SER A 154 12.52 -16.40 -5.23
CA SER A 154 12.58 -14.95 -5.48
C SER A 154 11.68 -14.12 -4.57
N TRP A 155 12.26 -13.06 -4.00
CA TRP A 155 11.60 -12.18 -3.03
C TRP A 155 11.20 -12.89 -1.73
N GLY A 156 11.83 -14.00 -1.39
CA GLY A 156 11.70 -14.68 -0.11
C GLY A 156 12.46 -13.96 1.00
N HIS A 157 12.17 -12.68 1.23
CA HIS A 157 12.75 -11.90 2.32
C HIS A 157 11.84 -10.74 2.75
N ILE A 158 12.09 -10.20 3.95
CA ILE A 158 11.43 -9.05 4.54
C ILE A 158 12.45 -8.07 5.10
N LEU A 159 12.15 -6.78 4.94
CA LEU A 159 12.89 -5.67 5.53
C LEU A 159 12.00 -4.97 6.55
N ILE A 160 12.52 -4.70 7.75
CA ILE A 160 11.79 -3.98 8.80
C ILE A 160 12.70 -2.96 9.46
N ASP A 161 12.15 -1.79 9.75
CA ASP A 161 12.82 -0.75 10.52
C ASP A 161 11.82 0.11 11.31
N GLN A 162 12.30 0.91 12.25
CA GLN A 162 11.56 1.93 13.00
C GLN A 162 10.20 1.47 13.54
N ILE A 163 10.19 0.47 14.41
CA ILE A 163 8.97 0.03 15.07
C ILE A 163 8.68 0.97 16.24
N GLU A 164 7.54 1.64 16.21
CA GLU A 164 7.20 2.66 17.18
C GLU A 164 5.69 2.73 17.46
N GLN A 165 5.34 3.37 18.57
CA GLN A 165 3.96 3.66 18.94
C GLN A 165 3.69 5.16 18.88
N SER A 166 2.55 5.55 18.34
CA SER A 166 2.13 6.96 18.31
C SER A 166 0.60 7.10 18.39
N ASN A 167 0.12 8.33 18.35
CA ASN A 167 -1.31 8.64 18.25
C ASN A 167 -1.78 8.93 16.81
N GLU A 168 -0.88 8.86 15.83
CA GLU A 168 -1.15 9.15 14.42
C GLU A 168 -0.62 8.02 13.53
N SER A 169 -1.44 7.56 12.59
CA SER A 169 -1.00 6.59 11.59
C SER A 169 0.03 7.22 10.67
N LYS A 170 1.18 6.57 10.51
CA LYS A 170 2.19 6.91 9.49
C LYS A 170 1.97 6.18 8.17
N SER A 171 1.04 5.22 8.11
CA SER A 171 0.78 4.43 6.90
C SER A 171 0.53 5.33 5.70
N ILE A 172 1.33 5.16 4.66
CA ILE A 172 1.08 5.80 3.36
C ILE A 172 0.17 4.97 2.48
N PHE A 173 -0.11 3.72 2.88
CA PHE A 173 -1.01 2.83 2.15
C PHE A 173 -2.45 2.96 2.65
N MET A 174 -3.38 2.94 1.71
CA MET A 174 -4.81 2.80 1.92
C MET A 174 -5.23 1.46 1.31
N THR A 175 -5.60 0.49 2.15
CA THR A 175 -6.11 -0.82 1.74
C THR A 175 -7.63 -0.86 1.84
N ASP A 176 -8.27 -1.64 0.97
CA ASP A 176 -9.74 -1.75 0.87
C ASP A 176 -10.45 -0.39 0.82
N HIS A 177 -9.80 0.59 0.19
CA HIS A 177 -10.26 1.98 0.18
C HIS A 177 -11.28 2.21 -0.92
N THR A 178 -12.35 2.95 -0.63
CA THR A 178 -13.42 3.24 -1.59
C THR A 178 -13.41 4.71 -2.03
N LEU A 179 -13.45 4.94 -3.33
CA LEU A 179 -13.74 6.25 -3.93
C LEU A 179 -15.14 6.25 -4.53
N SER A 180 -16.05 7.03 -3.95
CA SER A 180 -17.48 7.03 -4.30
C SER A 180 -17.88 8.21 -5.19
N PHE A 181 -18.83 7.94 -6.08
CA PHE A 181 -19.38 8.86 -7.07
C PHE A 181 -20.90 8.71 -7.13
N THR A 182 -21.61 9.83 -7.16
CA THR A 182 -22.97 9.84 -7.71
C THR A 182 -22.85 9.95 -9.22
N ILE A 183 -23.33 8.95 -9.94
CA ILE A 183 -23.14 8.91 -11.39
C ILE A 183 -24.07 9.91 -12.09
N ASP A 184 -23.48 10.77 -12.91
CA ASP A 184 -24.20 11.75 -13.73
C ASP A 184 -23.68 11.82 -15.19
N ASN A 185 -22.73 10.94 -15.52
CA ASN A 185 -22.05 10.86 -16.80
C ASN A 185 -21.88 9.40 -17.26
N ASN A 186 -21.29 9.19 -18.44
CA ASN A 186 -21.26 7.88 -19.07
C ASN A 186 -20.07 7.02 -18.67
N PHE A 187 -18.93 7.63 -18.30
CA PHE A 187 -17.68 6.93 -18.02
C PHE A 187 -16.99 7.47 -16.76
N LEU A 188 -16.30 6.59 -16.04
CA LEU A 188 -15.22 6.94 -15.12
C LEU A 188 -13.88 6.77 -15.85
N LEU A 189 -13.02 7.78 -15.85
CA LEU A 189 -11.68 7.67 -16.42
C LEU A 189 -10.67 7.28 -15.33
N ILE A 190 -10.00 6.16 -15.55
CA ILE A 190 -8.94 5.65 -14.67
C ILE A 190 -7.58 6.01 -15.28
N PRO A 191 -6.75 6.80 -14.59
CA PRO A 191 -5.42 7.17 -15.07
C PRO A 191 -4.42 6.03 -14.84
N ILE A 192 -3.67 5.69 -15.88
CA ILE A 192 -2.74 4.56 -15.89
C ILE A 192 -1.31 5.00 -16.15
N GLU A 193 -0.36 4.34 -15.48
CA GLU A 193 1.08 4.45 -15.71
C GLU A 193 1.64 3.06 -16.04
N ASN A 194 2.28 2.91 -17.20
CA ASN A 194 2.66 1.59 -17.73
C ASN A 194 3.61 0.81 -16.82
N GLU A 195 4.47 1.52 -16.10
CA GLU A 195 5.52 0.94 -15.24
C GLU A 195 5.15 0.98 -13.74
N ALA A 196 3.95 1.46 -13.39
CA ALA A 196 3.46 1.36 -12.02
C ALA A 196 3.14 -0.10 -11.66
N PRO A 197 3.26 -0.51 -10.38
CA PRO A 197 2.84 -1.82 -9.93
C PRO A 197 1.34 -2.05 -10.16
N GLU A 198 0.94 -3.31 -10.30
CA GLU A 198 -0.47 -3.67 -10.42
C GLU A 198 -1.20 -3.53 -9.08
N THR A 199 -2.43 -3.04 -9.14
CA THR A 199 -3.39 -3.05 -8.04
C THR A 199 -4.76 -3.43 -8.59
N LYS A 200 -5.60 -4.01 -7.75
CA LYS A 200 -6.97 -4.39 -8.13
C LYS A 200 -7.95 -3.28 -7.78
N ILE A 201 -8.85 -2.99 -8.71
CA ILE A 201 -10.05 -2.20 -8.45
C ILE A 201 -11.31 -3.05 -8.66
N ARG A 202 -12.37 -2.76 -7.91
CA ARG A 202 -13.69 -3.34 -8.12
C ARG A 202 -14.75 -2.25 -8.08
N LEU A 203 -15.71 -2.33 -8.98
CA LEU A 203 -16.88 -1.46 -8.94
C LEU A 203 -17.86 -1.97 -7.88
N LEU A 204 -18.41 -1.03 -7.11
CA LEU A 204 -19.50 -1.27 -6.19
C LEU A 204 -20.68 -0.41 -6.60
N VAL A 205 -21.88 -0.98 -6.60
CA VAL A 205 -23.14 -0.25 -6.78
C VAL A 205 -23.94 -0.44 -5.51
N ASP A 206 -24.32 0.66 -4.85
CA ASP A 206 -24.99 0.62 -3.54
C ASP A 206 -24.25 -0.28 -2.53
N ASN A 207 -22.92 -0.14 -2.47
CA ASN A 207 -21.98 -0.92 -1.64
C ASN A 207 -21.92 -2.42 -1.92
N LYS A 208 -22.47 -2.89 -3.05
CA LYS A 208 -22.36 -4.29 -3.47
C LYS A 208 -21.37 -4.42 -4.62
N PRO A 209 -20.39 -5.33 -4.53
CA PRO A 209 -19.47 -5.55 -5.64
C PRO A 209 -20.20 -6.04 -6.88
N ILE A 210 -19.86 -5.46 -8.02
CA ILE A 210 -20.36 -5.87 -9.33
C ILE A 210 -19.19 -6.33 -10.21
N GLY A 211 -19.41 -7.41 -10.98
CA GLY A 211 -18.37 -8.01 -11.82
C GLY A 211 -17.17 -8.52 -11.03
N GLU A 212 -16.11 -8.86 -11.76
CA GLU A 212 -14.82 -9.26 -11.20
C GLU A 212 -13.96 -8.04 -10.86
N ALA A 213 -12.97 -8.25 -9.99
CA ALA A 213 -11.93 -7.25 -9.78
C ALA A 213 -11.06 -7.11 -11.05
N ILE A 214 -10.63 -5.89 -11.31
CA ILE A 214 -9.85 -5.50 -12.48
C ILE A 214 -8.45 -5.15 -12.03
N ASP A 215 -7.44 -5.81 -12.59
CA ASP A 215 -6.04 -5.45 -12.42
C ASP A 215 -5.72 -4.19 -13.24
N ILE A 216 -5.22 -3.15 -12.58
CA ILE A 216 -4.82 -1.88 -13.19
C ILE A 216 -3.43 -1.47 -12.70
N ARG A 217 -2.76 -0.62 -13.48
CA ARG A 217 -1.52 0.07 -13.05
C ARG A 217 -1.83 1.54 -12.79
N LEU A 218 -2.53 1.81 -11.68
CA LEU A 218 -2.96 3.17 -11.32
C LEU A 218 -1.76 4.13 -11.34
N ALA A 219 -1.92 5.28 -11.99
CA ALA A 219 -0.86 6.28 -12.09
C ALA A 219 -0.32 6.71 -10.72
N GLN A 220 1.00 6.58 -10.50
CA GLN A 220 1.65 6.96 -9.25
C GLN A 220 2.39 8.29 -9.37
N SER A 221 3.07 8.51 -10.50
CA SER A 221 3.95 9.66 -10.73
C SER A 221 3.61 10.46 -11.99
N LYS A 222 3.05 9.79 -13.00
CA LYS A 222 2.63 10.38 -14.28
C LYS A 222 1.42 9.64 -14.83
N ILE A 223 0.72 10.26 -15.77
CA ILE A 223 -0.39 9.63 -16.48
C ILE A 223 0.07 9.36 -17.91
N ASP A 224 0.19 8.08 -18.26
CA ASP A 224 0.53 7.66 -19.62
C ASP A 224 -0.71 7.61 -20.52
N TYR A 225 -1.83 7.10 -19.99
CA TYR A 225 -3.12 7.06 -20.69
C TYR A 225 -4.30 6.92 -19.72
N TRP A 226 -5.52 6.95 -20.26
CA TRP A 226 -6.76 6.84 -19.50
C TRP A 226 -7.60 5.67 -19.99
N ILE A 227 -8.11 4.86 -19.06
CA ILE A 227 -9.06 3.79 -19.33
C ILE A 227 -10.48 4.26 -18.99
N PRO A 228 -11.43 4.22 -19.92
CA PRO A 228 -12.83 4.52 -19.64
C PRO A 228 -13.56 3.29 -19.10
N ILE A 229 -14.09 3.38 -17.88
CA ILE A 229 -15.01 2.40 -17.31
C ILE A 229 -16.45 2.88 -17.58
N PRO A 230 -17.26 2.14 -18.36
CA PRO A 230 -18.66 2.50 -18.59
C PRO A 230 -19.47 2.42 -17.30
N VAL A 231 -20.17 3.51 -16.96
CA VAL A 231 -21.03 3.60 -15.76
C VAL A 231 -22.43 4.14 -16.06
N LYS A 232 -22.73 4.43 -17.33
CA LYS A 232 -24.01 5.02 -17.77
C LYS A 232 -25.26 4.32 -17.23
N GLU A 233 -25.22 2.99 -17.13
CA GLU A 233 -26.35 2.19 -16.63
C GLU A 233 -26.70 2.48 -15.16
N TYR A 234 -25.75 3.02 -14.40
CA TYR A 234 -25.89 3.39 -12.99
C TYR A 234 -26.24 4.86 -12.78
N ASN A 235 -26.80 5.53 -13.80
CA ASN A 235 -27.16 6.95 -13.72
C ASN A 235 -27.97 7.28 -12.44
N LYS A 236 -27.51 8.29 -11.70
CA LYS A 236 -28.00 8.76 -10.40
C LYS A 236 -27.83 7.81 -9.21
N GLN A 237 -27.25 6.63 -9.41
CA GLN A 237 -26.92 5.70 -8.33
C GLN A 237 -25.56 6.05 -7.73
N GLN A 238 -25.31 5.53 -6.52
CA GLN A 238 -23.97 5.58 -5.92
C GLN A 238 -23.13 4.43 -6.46
N VAL A 239 -22.02 4.78 -7.09
CA VAL A 239 -21.00 3.85 -7.55
C VAL A 239 -19.70 4.15 -6.81
N ALA A 240 -18.98 3.13 -6.38
CA ALA A 240 -17.66 3.27 -5.81
C ALA A 240 -16.62 2.42 -6.53
N LEU A 241 -15.38 2.89 -6.55
CA LEU A 241 -14.20 2.09 -6.88
C LEU A 241 -13.56 1.65 -5.57
N LEU A 242 -13.60 0.35 -5.28
CA LEU A 242 -12.85 -0.27 -4.19
C LEU A 242 -11.47 -0.66 -4.71
N PHE A 243 -10.45 -0.13 -4.06
CA PHE A 243 -9.06 -0.44 -4.35
C PHE A 243 -8.52 -1.42 -3.31
N SER A 244 -7.86 -2.48 -3.75
CA SER A 244 -7.19 -3.41 -2.84
C SER A 244 -6.05 -2.71 -2.09
N SER A 245 -5.24 -1.90 -2.79
CA SER A 245 -4.21 -1.07 -2.19
C SER A 245 -3.85 0.11 -3.07
N LEU A 246 -3.59 1.28 -2.46
CA LEU A 246 -3.01 2.45 -3.11
C LEU A 246 -2.21 3.27 -2.10
N LYS A 247 -1.37 4.18 -2.57
CA LYS A 247 -0.66 5.13 -1.71
C LYS A 247 -1.37 6.47 -1.67
N THR A 248 -1.30 7.16 -0.54
CA THR A 248 -1.82 8.53 -0.36
C THR A 248 -1.14 9.55 -1.30
N THR A 249 0.05 9.20 -1.79
CA THR A 249 0.84 9.98 -2.74
C THR A 249 0.52 9.69 -4.20
N ASP A 250 -0.21 8.61 -4.53
CA ASP A 250 -0.49 8.23 -5.91
C ASP A 250 -1.34 9.30 -6.58
N ILE A 251 -0.81 9.94 -7.63
CA ILE A 251 -1.50 11.05 -8.29
C ILE A 251 -2.80 10.59 -8.96
N GLY A 252 -2.81 9.35 -9.46
CA GLY A 252 -3.91 8.80 -10.25
C GLY A 252 -5.21 8.75 -9.45
N TYR A 253 -5.12 8.48 -8.15
CA TYR A 253 -6.29 8.45 -7.27
C TYR A 253 -7.08 9.78 -7.28
N LYS A 254 -6.39 10.92 -7.33
CA LYS A 254 -7.01 12.26 -7.30
C LYS A 254 -7.53 12.71 -8.67
N GLU A 255 -7.10 12.05 -9.73
CA GLU A 255 -7.35 12.42 -11.11
C GLU A 255 -8.53 11.65 -11.75
N ILE A 256 -9.05 10.64 -11.04
CA ILE A 256 -10.24 9.89 -11.47
C ILE A 256 -11.44 10.83 -11.58
N LYS A 257 -12.11 10.80 -12.73
CA LYS A 257 -13.20 11.72 -13.05
C LYS A 257 -14.26 11.10 -13.95
N GLN A 258 -15.44 11.70 -13.89
CA GLN A 258 -16.57 11.36 -14.74
C GLN A 258 -16.54 12.16 -16.06
N VAL A 259 -16.84 11.51 -17.20
CA VAL A 259 -16.97 12.17 -18.50
C VAL A 259 -18.16 11.64 -19.31
N ALA A 260 -18.78 12.53 -20.11
CA ALA A 260 -19.89 12.18 -20.98
C ALA A 260 -19.43 11.37 -22.21
N THR A 261 -18.27 11.70 -22.76
CA THR A 261 -17.69 11.06 -23.93
C THR A 261 -16.23 10.72 -23.67
N TYR A 262 -15.76 9.62 -24.27
CA TYR A 262 -14.35 9.27 -24.32
C TYR A 262 -13.92 9.30 -25.79
N GLU A 263 -13.08 10.27 -26.13
CA GLU A 263 -12.53 10.39 -27.48
C GLU A 263 -11.21 9.65 -27.54
N PHE A 264 -11.23 8.53 -28.25
CA PHE A 264 -10.04 7.74 -28.50
C PHE A 264 -9.12 8.44 -29.52
N ASN A 265 -7.85 8.67 -29.16
CA ASN A 265 -6.87 9.32 -30.03
C ASN A 265 -6.16 8.31 -30.94
N TYR A 266 -6.49 8.32 -32.23
CA TYR A 266 -5.88 7.42 -33.21
C TYR A 266 -4.45 7.83 -33.62
N ASN A 267 -3.99 9.04 -33.30
CA ASN A 267 -2.73 9.63 -33.78
C ASN A 267 -1.57 9.47 -32.78
N GLU A 268 -1.42 8.30 -32.18
CA GLU A 268 -0.29 7.99 -31.29
C GLU A 268 0.99 7.72 -32.11
N THR A 269 2.14 8.26 -31.68
CA THR A 269 3.42 8.21 -32.40
C THR A 269 3.84 6.81 -32.87
N TYR A 270 3.54 5.78 -32.08
CA TYR A 270 3.96 4.39 -32.32
C TYR A 270 2.81 3.47 -32.75
N ARG A 271 1.61 4.00 -32.96
CA ARG A 271 0.45 3.18 -33.30
C ARG A 271 0.51 2.73 -34.76
N PRO A 272 0.39 1.42 -35.05
CA PRO A 272 0.41 0.92 -36.42
C PRO A 272 -0.72 1.53 -37.26
N LEU A 273 -0.39 1.99 -38.47
CA LEU A 273 -1.38 2.49 -39.42
C LEU A 273 -2.13 1.36 -40.16
N TYR A 274 -1.46 0.22 -40.37
CA TYR A 274 -1.97 -0.88 -41.19
C TYR A 274 -2.39 -2.12 -40.39
N HIS A 275 -1.81 -2.32 -39.19
CA HIS A 275 -2.17 -3.45 -38.34
C HIS A 275 -3.28 -3.05 -37.39
N PHE A 276 -4.24 -3.94 -37.20
CA PHE A 276 -5.31 -3.73 -36.23
C PHE A 276 -4.74 -3.57 -34.81
N THR A 277 -5.33 -2.66 -34.04
CA THR A 277 -5.04 -2.44 -32.61
C THR A 277 -6.35 -2.11 -31.89
N PRO A 278 -6.56 -2.56 -30.63
CA PRO A 278 -7.74 -2.18 -29.86
C PRO A 278 -7.59 -0.73 -29.44
N GLN A 279 -8.68 -0.04 -29.10
CA GLN A 279 -8.62 1.38 -28.72
C GLN A 279 -7.56 1.64 -27.63
N TYR A 280 -7.53 0.84 -26.57
CA TYR A 280 -6.55 0.95 -25.48
C TYR A 280 -6.26 -0.43 -24.91
N GLY A 281 -5.23 -0.55 -24.06
CA GLY A 281 -4.85 -1.81 -23.42
C GLY A 281 -4.04 -2.74 -24.33
N TRP A 282 -3.80 -3.95 -23.85
CA TRP A 282 -2.97 -4.95 -24.50
C TRP A 282 -3.80 -5.90 -25.36
N MET A 283 -3.27 -6.30 -26.52
CA MET A 283 -3.78 -7.41 -27.30
C MET A 283 -2.63 -8.34 -27.71
N ASN A 284 -2.92 -9.62 -27.89
CA ASN A 284 -1.99 -10.54 -28.56
C ASN A 284 -2.08 -10.39 -30.09
N ASP A 285 -1.27 -11.17 -30.81
CA ASP A 285 -1.40 -11.28 -32.27
C ASP A 285 -2.81 -11.74 -32.66
N PRO A 286 -3.46 -11.09 -33.64
CA PRO A 286 -4.75 -11.55 -34.12
C PRO A 286 -4.64 -12.96 -34.71
N ASN A 287 -5.57 -13.85 -34.36
CA ASN A 287 -5.61 -15.24 -34.82
C ASN A 287 -6.08 -15.38 -36.30
N GLY A 288 -5.95 -14.32 -37.10
CA GLY A 288 -6.40 -14.22 -38.49
C GLY A 288 -7.82 -13.69 -38.67
N MET A 289 -8.12 -13.23 -39.88
CA MET A 289 -9.48 -12.86 -40.30
C MET A 289 -10.21 -14.07 -40.91
N VAL A 290 -11.43 -14.31 -40.48
CA VAL A 290 -12.31 -15.38 -40.99
C VAL A 290 -13.54 -14.75 -41.62
N TYR A 291 -13.87 -15.12 -42.86
CA TYR A 291 -15.11 -14.70 -43.50
C TYR A 291 -16.22 -15.74 -43.30
N HIS A 292 -17.38 -15.32 -42.81
CA HIS A 292 -18.54 -16.18 -42.62
C HIS A 292 -19.85 -15.39 -42.83
N ASN A 293 -20.79 -15.93 -43.63
CA ASN A 293 -22.15 -15.40 -43.84
C ASN A 293 -22.24 -13.89 -44.16
N GLY A 294 -21.29 -13.34 -44.93
CA GLY A 294 -21.32 -11.92 -45.28
C GLY A 294 -20.46 -11.02 -44.39
N GLU A 295 -19.87 -11.55 -43.31
CA GLU A 295 -19.12 -10.79 -42.32
C GLU A 295 -17.67 -11.30 -42.19
N TYR A 296 -16.73 -10.39 -41.95
CA TYR A 296 -15.35 -10.72 -41.58
C TYR A 296 -15.21 -10.64 -40.06
N HIS A 297 -14.72 -11.71 -39.45
CA HIS A 297 -14.46 -11.81 -38.02
C HIS A 297 -12.96 -11.79 -37.75
N LEU A 298 -12.52 -10.94 -36.82
CA LEU A 298 -11.14 -10.88 -36.33
C LEU A 298 -11.14 -11.29 -34.85
N TYR A 299 -10.33 -12.30 -34.51
CA TYR A 299 -10.22 -12.79 -33.14
C TYR A 299 -8.86 -12.45 -32.55
N PHE A 300 -8.86 -11.95 -31.32
CA PHE A 300 -7.68 -11.67 -30.54
C PHE A 300 -8.02 -11.74 -29.05
N GLN A 301 -7.04 -12.05 -28.23
CA GLN A 301 -7.09 -11.86 -26.80
C GLN A 301 -6.89 -10.38 -26.49
N TYR A 302 -7.69 -9.88 -25.56
CA TYR A 302 -7.72 -8.47 -25.22
C TYR A 302 -7.69 -8.29 -23.71
N ASN A 303 -6.71 -7.55 -23.22
CA ASN A 303 -6.66 -7.06 -21.85
C ASN A 303 -6.76 -5.52 -21.86
N PRO A 304 -7.97 -4.96 -21.67
CA PRO A 304 -8.18 -3.51 -21.68
C PRO A 304 -7.40 -2.76 -20.59
N TYR A 305 -6.91 -3.48 -19.58
CA TYR A 305 -6.29 -2.92 -18.38
C TYR A 305 -4.82 -3.27 -18.23
N GLY A 306 -4.32 -4.19 -19.06
CA GLY A 306 -2.93 -4.60 -19.12
C GLY A 306 -2.13 -3.78 -20.13
N THR A 307 -0.83 -3.75 -19.92
CA THR A 307 0.13 -3.02 -20.76
C THR A 307 1.17 -3.95 -21.39
N LYS A 308 1.22 -5.23 -20.98
CA LYS A 308 2.19 -6.25 -21.40
C LYS A 308 1.57 -7.64 -21.41
#